data_AF-A0A350FY87-F1
#
_entry.id   AF-A0A350FY87-F1
#
_cell.length_a   1.000
_cell.length_b   1.000
_cell.length_c   1.000
_cell.angle_alpha   90.00
_cell.angle_beta   90.00
_cell.angle_gamma   90.00
#
_symmetry.space_group_name_H-M   'P 1'
#
loop_
_entity.id
_entity.type
_entity.pdbx_description
1 polymer ?
#
loop_
_entity_poly.entity_id
_entity_poly.type
_entity_poly.pdbx_seq_one_letter_code
_entity_poly.pdbx_strand_id
1 'polypeptide(L)'
;MPMATNKTSESKSKKKTTKKTETPEEPVWTYRGYKLQTSEFVTAMVHFFRAEVNRANVWRQRLDTTTNWAVVSTGATLSIAFSQPTIHHGIIILNTLLVIWFLFIEGRRYRYYELWSYRVRLMETDFYAAMLVPPFHPSPEWAESLAENLLSPSFPISLLEALGRRLRRNYFWIFLILYASWVAKIWLFPIPATGMTEFINRAAVGPVSGQVMILLGLIFYLSLTIVAVATVTMTRATGEILPRFGADSPTISVSDIDKPKGLRSWFTHRRRRRQLLALIITGNVDAVSKRILADLGRGVTALEGKGMYTGTSRTVLICALTMTEAHNLKNAVAKEDPQAFVIVSPAQEILGRGFNPLDEDGE
;
A
#
# COMPACT_ATOMS: atom_id res chain seq x y z
N MET A 1 32.35 68.21 -64.43
CA MET A 1 33.35 67.14 -64.27
C MET A 1 34.40 67.60 -63.27
N PRO A 2 34.93 66.76 -62.35
CA PRO A 2 34.43 65.52 -61.73
C PRO A 2 34.28 65.69 -60.18
N MET A 3 33.38 65.01 -59.46
CA MET A 3 33.25 63.58 -59.10
C MET A 3 34.26 63.09 -58.04
N ALA A 4 33.69 62.72 -56.89
CA ALA A 4 34.34 62.20 -55.69
C ALA A 4 34.88 60.76 -55.86
N THR A 5 35.93 60.39 -55.11
CA THR A 5 36.18 59.00 -54.69
C THR A 5 37.03 58.90 -53.42
N ASN A 6 36.43 58.29 -52.39
CA ASN A 6 36.95 57.26 -51.48
C ASN A 6 38.28 57.43 -50.72
N LYS A 7 38.19 57.56 -49.39
CA LYS A 7 39.13 56.92 -48.44
C LYS A 7 38.32 56.21 -47.34
N THR A 8 38.39 54.88 -47.37
CA THR A 8 37.88 53.93 -46.39
C THR A 8 38.66 54.02 -45.07
N SER A 9 37.94 54.08 -43.95
CA SER A 9 38.47 54.00 -42.60
C SER A 9 38.59 52.54 -42.15
N GLU A 10 39.79 52.16 -41.68
CA GLU A 10 40.01 50.92 -40.95
C GLU A 10 39.36 50.99 -39.57
N SER A 11 38.55 49.99 -39.23
CA SER A 11 38.08 49.75 -37.87
C SER A 11 38.36 48.29 -37.49
N LYS A 12 39.27 48.14 -36.53
CA LYS A 12 39.78 46.87 -36.00
C LYS A 12 38.65 46.06 -35.34
N SER A 13 38.37 44.88 -35.88
CA SER A 13 37.53 43.85 -35.25
C SER A 13 38.25 43.24 -34.03
N LYS A 14 37.83 43.64 -32.82
CA LYS A 14 38.11 42.88 -31.59
C LYS A 14 37.12 41.71 -31.51
N LYS A 15 37.59 40.50 -31.82
CA LYS A 15 36.87 39.25 -31.49
C LYS A 15 36.67 39.17 -29.97
N LYS A 16 35.46 39.47 -29.50
CA LYS A 16 34.98 39.10 -28.16
C LYS A 16 34.75 37.59 -28.16
N THR A 17 35.67 36.84 -27.56
CA THR A 17 35.42 35.46 -27.13
C THR A 17 34.37 35.50 -26.02
N THR A 18 33.12 35.20 -26.37
CA THR A 18 32.05 34.92 -25.41
C THR A 18 32.40 33.63 -24.67
N LYS A 19 32.91 33.77 -23.43
CA LYS A 19 32.89 32.68 -22.46
C LYS A 19 31.43 32.22 -22.33
N LYS A 20 31.15 30.98 -22.74
CA LYS A 20 29.92 30.28 -22.38
C LYS A 20 29.88 30.24 -20.86
N THR A 21 28.97 31.00 -20.26
CA THR A 21 28.60 30.84 -18.86
C THR A 21 28.04 29.43 -18.74
N GLU A 22 28.78 28.51 -18.14
CA GLU A 22 28.28 27.20 -17.75
C GLU A 22 27.12 27.45 -16.78
N THR A 23 25.90 27.32 -17.28
CA THR A 23 24.71 27.20 -16.44
C THR A 23 24.95 26.04 -15.48
N PRO A 24 24.68 26.18 -14.17
CA PRO A 24 24.86 25.08 -13.23
C PRO A 24 24.11 23.87 -13.77
N GLU A 25 24.84 22.76 -13.96
CA GLU A 25 24.28 21.54 -14.56
C GLU A 25 22.99 21.18 -13.80
N GLU A 26 21.85 21.33 -14.46
CA GLU A 26 20.57 20.94 -13.87
C GLU A 26 20.64 19.46 -13.48
N PRO A 27 20.02 19.05 -12.36
CA PRO A 27 20.00 17.65 -11.97
C PRO A 27 19.33 16.83 -13.07
N VAL A 28 20.14 16.03 -13.79
CA VAL A 28 19.69 15.23 -14.92
C VAL A 28 19.51 13.79 -14.48
N TRP A 29 18.30 13.24 -14.65
CA TRP A 29 18.09 11.81 -14.51
C TRP A 29 18.55 11.08 -15.77
N THR A 30 19.41 10.06 -15.64
CA THR A 30 19.90 9.31 -16.80
C THR A 30 19.22 7.95 -16.94
N TYR A 31 18.60 7.68 -18.10
CA TYR A 31 17.99 6.39 -18.41
C TYR A 31 18.44 5.90 -19.79
N ARG A 32 19.13 4.75 -19.85
CA ARG A 32 19.66 4.15 -21.11
C ARG A 32 20.44 5.12 -22.00
N GLY A 33 21.22 6.03 -21.40
CA GLY A 33 21.99 7.04 -22.13
C GLY A 33 21.22 8.33 -22.48
N TYR A 34 19.91 8.39 -22.24
CA TYR A 34 19.13 9.62 -22.31
C TYR A 34 19.28 10.42 -21.01
N LYS A 35 19.37 11.74 -21.15
CA LYS A 35 19.48 12.72 -20.07
C LYS A 35 18.14 13.46 -19.95
N LEU A 36 17.34 13.14 -18.94
CA LEU A 36 16.08 13.84 -18.68
C LEU A 36 16.32 15.15 -17.93
N GLN A 37 15.79 16.24 -18.48
CA GLN A 37 15.76 17.54 -17.82
C GLN A 37 14.73 17.57 -16.69
N THR A 38 14.87 18.52 -15.75
CA THR A 38 13.92 18.71 -14.64
C THR A 38 12.49 18.93 -15.14
N SER A 39 12.32 19.69 -16.23
CA SER A 39 11.02 19.96 -16.87
C SER A 39 10.36 18.69 -17.44
N GLU A 40 11.14 17.80 -18.05
CA GLU A 40 10.67 16.53 -18.60
C GLU A 40 10.25 15.57 -17.49
N PHE A 41 11.01 15.52 -16.39
CA PHE A 41 10.65 14.75 -15.21
C PHE A 41 9.33 15.24 -14.58
N VAL A 42 9.18 16.55 -14.38
CA VAL A 42 7.94 17.13 -13.85
C VAL A 42 6.76 16.82 -14.79
N THR A 43 6.96 16.92 -16.10
CA THR A 43 5.93 16.59 -17.09
C THR A 43 5.50 15.12 -17.00
N ALA A 44 6.46 14.19 -16.90
CA ALA A 44 6.17 12.78 -16.72
C ALA A 44 5.38 12.51 -15.41
N MET A 45 5.78 13.16 -14.31
CA MET A 45 5.09 13.04 -13.02
C MET A 45 3.65 13.56 -13.07
N VAL A 46 3.40 14.69 -13.74
CA VAL A 46 2.05 15.23 -13.93
C VAL A 46 1.17 14.26 -14.72
N HIS A 47 1.67 13.70 -15.82
CA HIS A 47 0.92 12.72 -16.60
C HIS A 47 0.65 11.43 -15.82
N PHE A 48 1.64 10.95 -15.06
CA PHE A 48 1.49 9.78 -14.20
C PHE A 48 0.44 10.01 -13.11
N PHE A 49 0.49 11.16 -12.42
CA PHE A 49 -0.51 11.52 -11.41
C PHE A 49 -1.92 11.57 -11.98
N ARG A 50 -2.12 12.24 -13.14
CA ARG A 50 -3.42 12.29 -13.82
C ARG A 50 -3.94 10.89 -14.17
N ALA A 51 -3.06 9.99 -14.62
CA ALA A 51 -3.43 8.62 -14.94
C ALA A 51 -3.84 7.83 -13.70
N GLU A 52 -3.11 7.95 -12.58
CA GLU A 52 -3.43 7.28 -11.31
C GLU A 52 -4.73 7.82 -10.69
N VAL A 53 -4.96 9.14 -10.71
CA VAL A 53 -6.24 9.75 -10.28
C VAL A 53 -7.40 9.23 -11.13
N ASN A 54 -7.22 9.14 -12.45
CA ASN A 54 -8.26 8.59 -13.32
C ASN A 54 -8.55 7.10 -13.00
N ARG A 55 -7.52 6.27 -12.78
CA ARG A 55 -7.71 4.88 -12.35
C ARG A 55 -8.43 4.80 -11.01
N ALA A 56 -8.02 5.58 -10.02
CA ALA A 56 -8.68 5.64 -8.71
C ALA A 56 -10.16 6.01 -8.84
N ASN A 57 -10.49 7.01 -9.67
CA ASN A 57 -11.88 7.42 -9.94
C ASN A 57 -12.71 6.32 -10.61
N VAL A 58 -12.18 5.65 -11.63
CA VAL A 58 -12.86 4.52 -12.30
C VAL A 58 -13.15 3.39 -11.30
N TRP A 59 -12.19 3.07 -10.44
CA TRP A 59 -12.38 2.03 -9.43
C TRP A 59 -13.33 2.46 -8.32
N ARG A 60 -13.35 3.74 -7.93
CA ARG A 60 -14.36 4.31 -7.03
C ARG A 60 -15.77 4.16 -7.60
N GLN A 61 -15.98 4.56 -8.86
CA GLN A 61 -17.28 4.43 -9.52
C GLN A 61 -17.74 2.96 -9.60
N ARG A 62 -16.82 2.02 -9.87
CA ARG A 62 -17.13 0.58 -9.88
C ARG A 62 -17.47 0.00 -8.50
N LEU A 63 -17.06 0.64 -7.41
CA LEU A 63 -17.45 0.28 -6.05
C LEU A 63 -18.87 0.77 -5.74
N ASP A 64 -19.18 2.01 -6.13
CA ASP A 64 -20.50 2.60 -5.87
C ASP A 64 -21.61 1.81 -6.60
N THR A 65 -21.32 1.33 -7.83
CA THR A 65 -22.28 0.52 -8.60
C THR A 65 -22.70 -0.78 -7.89
N THR A 66 -21.80 -1.50 -7.19
CA THR A 66 -22.18 -2.77 -6.54
C THR A 66 -23.05 -2.56 -5.31
N THR A 67 -22.75 -1.54 -4.49
CA THR A 67 -23.62 -1.18 -3.37
C THR A 67 -25.00 -0.74 -3.87
N ASN A 68 -25.06 0.05 -4.95
CA ASN A 68 -26.33 0.46 -5.55
C ASN A 68 -27.16 -0.74 -6.01
N TRP A 69 -26.55 -1.74 -6.67
CA TRP A 69 -27.26 -2.98 -7.05
C TRP A 69 -27.75 -3.78 -5.84
N ALA A 70 -26.99 -3.81 -4.73
CA ALA A 70 -27.44 -4.44 -3.49
C ALA A 70 -28.66 -3.75 -2.88
N VAL A 71 -28.70 -2.41 -2.89
CA VAL A 71 -29.85 -1.62 -2.40
C VAL A 71 -31.07 -1.81 -3.30
N VAL A 72 -30.90 -1.71 -4.63
CA VAL A 72 -32.00 -1.86 -5.60
C VAL A 72 -32.60 -3.26 -5.56
N SER A 73 -31.77 -4.31 -5.55
CA SER A 73 -32.25 -5.69 -5.43
C SER A 73 -32.97 -5.95 -4.10
N THR A 74 -32.49 -5.36 -3.01
CA THR A 74 -33.17 -5.42 -1.71
C THR A 74 -34.53 -4.73 -1.76
N GLY A 75 -34.61 -3.49 -2.25
CA GLY A 75 -35.89 -2.78 -2.39
C GLY A 75 -36.90 -3.53 -3.26
N ALA A 76 -36.47 -4.05 -4.41
CA ALA A 76 -37.32 -4.84 -5.30
C ALA A 76 -37.82 -6.12 -4.63
N THR A 77 -36.92 -6.85 -3.96
CA THR A 77 -37.26 -8.08 -3.23
C THR A 77 -38.27 -7.81 -2.14
N LEU A 78 -38.09 -6.76 -1.33
CA LEU A 78 -39.01 -6.43 -0.25
C LEU A 78 -40.38 -6.02 -0.79
N SER A 79 -40.43 -5.19 -1.83
CA SER A 79 -41.68 -4.82 -2.49
C SER A 79 -42.46 -6.05 -2.97
N ILE A 80 -41.78 -7.02 -3.60
CA ILE A 80 -42.41 -8.28 -4.03
C ILE A 80 -42.83 -9.10 -2.82
N ALA A 81 -41.95 -9.29 -1.84
CA ALA A 81 -42.22 -10.12 -0.67
C ALA A 81 -43.45 -9.64 0.12
N PHE A 82 -43.67 -8.33 0.21
CA PHE A 82 -44.78 -7.73 0.93
C PHE A 82 -46.02 -7.45 0.05
N SER A 83 -45.92 -7.57 -1.27
CA SER A 83 -47.04 -7.32 -2.19
C SER A 83 -48.22 -8.27 -2.00
N GLN A 84 -47.96 -9.53 -1.64
CA GLN A 84 -48.99 -10.54 -1.47
C GLN A 84 -48.73 -11.43 -0.22
N PRO A 85 -49.77 -11.79 0.55
CA PRO A 85 -49.64 -12.70 1.69
C PRO A 85 -49.09 -14.08 1.33
N THR A 86 -49.39 -14.57 0.12
CA THR A 86 -49.05 -15.90 -0.39
C THR A 86 -47.59 -16.05 -0.81
N ILE A 87 -46.86 -14.94 -1.00
CA ILE A 87 -45.45 -14.99 -1.41
C ILE A 87 -44.60 -15.50 -0.25
N HIS A 88 -43.85 -16.56 -0.53
CA HIS A 88 -43.00 -17.23 0.43
C HIS A 88 -41.84 -16.32 0.89
N HIS A 89 -41.56 -16.29 2.20
CA HIS A 89 -40.51 -15.46 2.81
C HIS A 89 -39.08 -15.80 2.34
N GLY A 90 -38.90 -17.00 1.74
CA GLY A 90 -37.64 -17.45 1.15
C GLY A 90 -37.07 -16.53 0.07
N ILE A 91 -37.87 -15.66 -0.56
CA ILE A 91 -37.35 -14.64 -1.49
C ILE A 91 -36.39 -13.66 -0.80
N ILE A 92 -36.64 -13.33 0.48
CA ILE A 92 -35.78 -12.45 1.28
C ILE A 92 -34.46 -13.14 1.61
N ILE A 93 -34.50 -14.46 1.88
CA ILE A 93 -33.29 -15.28 2.11
C ILE A 93 -32.45 -15.33 0.83
N LEU A 94 -33.08 -15.55 -0.33
CA LEU A 94 -32.38 -15.55 -1.63
C LEU A 94 -31.70 -14.20 -1.90
N ASN A 95 -32.38 -13.08 -1.63
CA ASN A 95 -31.77 -11.76 -1.74
C ASN A 95 -30.63 -11.55 -0.72
N THR A 96 -30.75 -12.10 0.49
CA THR A 96 -29.65 -12.06 1.48
C THR A 96 -28.40 -12.74 0.93
N LEU A 97 -28.52 -13.89 0.27
CA LEU A 97 -27.41 -14.57 -0.40
C LEU A 97 -26.84 -13.74 -1.56
N LEU A 98 -27.69 -13.09 -2.35
CA LEU A 98 -27.26 -12.17 -3.42
C LEU A 98 -26.45 -10.98 -2.86
N VAL A 99 -26.89 -10.40 -1.73
CA VAL A 99 -26.20 -9.29 -1.07
C VAL A 99 -24.85 -9.72 -0.49
N ILE A 100 -24.70 -10.95 0.02
CA ILE A 100 -23.39 -11.52 0.39
C ILE A 100 -22.46 -11.57 -0.82
N TRP A 101 -22.98 -11.97 -1.98
CA TRP A 101 -22.18 -12.02 -3.21
C TRP A 101 -21.74 -10.63 -3.67
N PHE A 102 -22.62 -9.62 -3.57
CA PHE A 102 -22.23 -8.23 -3.83
C PHE A 102 -21.16 -7.73 -2.86
N LEU A 103 -21.29 -8.02 -1.55
CA LEU A 103 -20.26 -7.70 -0.56
C LEU A 103 -18.91 -8.33 -0.93
N PHE A 104 -18.91 -9.58 -1.39
CA PHE A 104 -17.69 -10.27 -1.80
C PHE A 104 -17.04 -9.65 -3.05
N ILE A 105 -17.84 -9.35 -4.07
CA ILE A 105 -17.37 -8.66 -5.27
C ILE A 105 -16.78 -7.31 -4.90
N GLU A 106 -17.50 -6.55 -4.07
CA GLU A 106 -17.10 -5.21 -3.68
C GLU A 106 -15.84 -5.22 -2.80
N GLY A 107 -15.73 -6.16 -1.85
CA GLY A 107 -14.52 -6.33 -1.05
C GLY A 107 -13.30 -6.64 -1.91
N ARG A 108 -13.44 -7.47 -2.96
CA ARG A 108 -12.37 -7.69 -3.94
C ARG A 108 -12.01 -6.40 -4.69
N ARG A 109 -13.01 -5.67 -5.22
CA ARG A 109 -12.82 -4.40 -5.94
C ARG A 109 -12.18 -3.33 -5.05
N TYR A 110 -12.50 -3.31 -3.76
CA TYR A 110 -12.02 -2.31 -2.81
C TYR A 110 -10.51 -2.40 -2.61
N ARG A 111 -9.93 -3.61 -2.67
CA ARG A 111 -8.47 -3.82 -2.64
C ARG A 111 -7.76 -3.15 -3.83
N TYR A 112 -8.38 -3.17 -5.02
CA TYR A 112 -7.82 -2.51 -6.21
C TYR A 112 -7.95 -0.99 -6.11
N TYR A 113 -9.07 -0.49 -5.62
CA TYR A 113 -9.25 0.93 -5.35
C TYR A 113 -8.20 1.46 -4.36
N GLU A 114 -7.98 0.76 -3.24
CA GLU A 114 -6.98 1.11 -2.23
C GLU A 114 -5.57 1.16 -2.80
N LEU A 115 -5.20 0.26 -3.72
CA LEU A 115 -3.89 0.30 -4.36
C LEU A 115 -3.66 1.60 -5.14
N TRP A 116 -4.63 2.05 -5.93
CA TRP A 116 -4.52 3.29 -6.70
C TRP A 116 -4.66 4.53 -5.82
N SER A 117 -5.59 4.52 -4.87
CA SER A 117 -5.75 5.60 -3.90
C SER A 117 -4.46 5.80 -3.09
N TYR A 118 -3.76 4.73 -2.72
CA TYR A 118 -2.48 4.78 -2.03
C TYR A 118 -1.39 5.48 -2.87
N ARG A 119 -1.26 5.15 -4.17
CA ARG A 119 -0.28 5.80 -5.06
C ARG A 119 -0.58 7.27 -5.28
N VAL A 120 -1.85 7.60 -5.52
CA VAL A 120 -2.31 8.99 -5.63
C VAL A 120 -1.93 9.76 -4.37
N ARG A 121 -2.22 9.18 -3.20
CA ARG A 121 -1.94 9.81 -1.92
C ARG A 121 -0.46 10.06 -1.69
N LEU A 122 0.40 9.09 -2.01
CA LEU A 122 1.85 9.20 -1.89
C LEU A 122 2.39 10.36 -2.75
N MET A 123 1.84 10.57 -3.95
CA MET A 123 2.20 11.71 -4.78
C MET A 123 1.65 13.03 -4.23
N GLU A 124 0.42 13.05 -3.71
CA GLU A 124 -0.15 14.26 -3.08
C GLU A 124 0.69 14.74 -1.89
N THR A 125 1.12 13.83 -1.01
CA THR A 125 1.82 14.17 0.23
C THR A 125 3.29 14.49 0.02
N ASP A 126 4.00 13.71 -0.79
CA ASP A 126 5.45 13.81 -0.88
C ASP A 126 5.93 14.56 -2.13
N PHE A 127 5.16 14.54 -3.22
CA PHE A 127 5.50 15.31 -4.42
C PHE A 127 4.84 16.70 -4.41
N TYR A 128 3.50 16.75 -4.39
CA TYR A 128 2.77 18.01 -4.54
C TYR A 128 2.79 18.89 -3.28
N ALA A 129 2.56 18.33 -2.09
CA ALA A 129 2.56 19.16 -0.88
C ALA A 129 3.94 19.76 -0.57
N ALA A 130 5.03 19.02 -0.86
CA ALA A 130 6.39 19.52 -0.75
C ALA A 130 6.67 20.73 -1.67
N MET A 131 6.04 20.78 -2.85
CA MET A 131 6.15 21.93 -3.77
C MET A 131 5.37 23.17 -3.30
N LEU A 132 4.28 22.98 -2.56
CA LEU A 132 3.36 24.05 -2.20
C LEU A 132 3.83 24.88 -0.99
N VAL A 133 4.57 24.30 -0.05
CA VAL A 133 5.02 25.00 1.16
C VAL A 133 6.46 24.61 1.52
N PRO A 134 7.48 25.46 1.27
CA PRO A 134 8.77 25.31 1.93
C PRO A 134 8.60 25.58 3.44
N PRO A 135 9.14 24.76 4.37
CA PRO A 135 10.24 23.81 4.25
C PRO A 135 9.78 22.33 4.23
N PHE A 136 8.61 22.02 3.66
CA PHE A 136 8.19 20.62 3.51
C PHE A 136 9.12 19.91 2.52
N HIS A 137 10.00 19.07 3.03
CA HIS A 137 10.73 18.12 2.21
C HIS A 137 9.92 16.82 2.11
N PRO A 138 9.92 16.14 0.96
CA PRO A 138 9.39 14.79 0.87
C PRO A 138 10.05 13.88 1.93
N SER A 139 9.35 12.82 2.34
CA SER A 139 10.03 11.77 3.10
C SER A 139 11.16 11.17 2.26
N PRO A 140 12.33 10.83 2.81
CA PRO A 140 13.45 10.32 1.99
C PRO A 140 13.13 9.06 1.16
N GLU A 141 12.13 8.29 1.61
CA GLU A 141 11.78 6.96 1.08
C GLU A 141 10.53 6.97 0.18
N TRP A 142 9.91 8.13 -0.11
CA TRP A 142 8.64 8.18 -0.86
C TRP A 142 8.78 7.63 -2.28
N ALA A 143 9.83 8.04 -2.99
CA ALA A 143 10.09 7.64 -4.36
C ALA A 143 10.37 6.13 -4.45
N GLU A 144 11.03 5.59 -3.43
CA GLU A 144 11.28 4.16 -3.27
C GLU A 144 9.99 3.38 -3.06
N SER A 145 9.14 3.84 -2.14
CA SER A 145 7.84 3.23 -1.86
C SER A 145 6.93 3.22 -3.09
N LEU A 146 6.98 4.29 -3.89
CA LEU A 146 6.25 4.39 -5.15
C LEU A 146 6.81 3.42 -6.20
N ALA A 147 8.14 3.39 -6.35
CA ALA A 147 8.84 2.52 -7.29
C ALA A 147 8.63 1.03 -6.95
N GLU A 148 8.75 0.65 -5.69
CA GLU A 148 8.50 -0.73 -5.23
C GLU A 148 7.07 -1.14 -5.52
N ASN A 149 6.09 -0.26 -5.28
CA ASN A 149 4.70 -0.53 -5.57
C ASN A 149 4.43 -0.65 -7.09
N LEU A 150 5.16 0.10 -7.93
CA LEU A 150 5.07 0.01 -9.39
C LEU A 150 5.70 -1.28 -9.94
N LEU A 151 6.87 -1.66 -9.44
CA LEU A 151 7.62 -2.84 -9.86
C LEU A 151 7.03 -4.14 -9.33
N SER A 152 6.52 -4.10 -8.09
CA SER A 152 5.94 -5.25 -7.39
C SER A 152 4.57 -4.91 -6.80
N PRO A 153 3.54 -4.77 -7.65
CA PRO A 153 2.21 -4.36 -7.21
C PRO A 153 1.66 -5.39 -6.24
N SER A 154 1.33 -4.93 -5.03
CA SER A 154 0.72 -5.77 -4.01
C SER A 154 -0.37 -5.00 -3.28
N PHE A 155 -1.45 -5.71 -2.93
CA PHE A 155 -2.58 -5.09 -2.27
C PHE A 155 -2.19 -4.66 -0.85
N PRO A 156 -2.42 -3.39 -0.47
CA PRO A 156 -2.06 -2.88 0.85
C PRO A 156 -2.95 -3.50 1.95
N ILE A 157 -4.18 -3.88 1.61
CA ILE A 157 -5.14 -4.51 2.51
C ILE A 157 -5.44 -5.97 2.14
N SER A 158 -5.70 -6.77 3.17
CA SER A 158 -6.17 -8.15 3.03
C SER A 158 -7.63 -8.21 2.57
N LEU A 159 -8.07 -9.36 2.06
CA LEU A 159 -9.49 -9.55 1.68
C LEU A 159 -10.42 -9.46 2.89
N LEU A 160 -10.04 -10.01 4.04
CA LEU A 160 -10.84 -9.95 5.26
C LEU A 160 -10.98 -8.53 5.78
N GLU A 161 -9.90 -7.74 5.75
CA GLU A 161 -9.93 -6.32 6.10
C GLU A 161 -10.84 -5.53 5.15
N ALA A 162 -10.73 -5.77 3.85
CA ALA A 162 -11.58 -5.15 2.83
C ALA A 162 -13.07 -5.44 3.06
N LEU A 163 -13.40 -6.72 3.25
CA LEU A 163 -14.78 -7.17 3.51
C LEU A 163 -15.31 -6.55 4.80
N GLY A 164 -14.51 -6.53 5.87
CA GLY A 164 -14.87 -5.94 7.15
C GLY A 164 -15.19 -4.44 7.06
N ARG A 165 -14.38 -3.67 6.33
CA ARG A 165 -14.61 -2.23 6.10
C ARG A 165 -15.91 -1.98 5.32
N ARG A 166 -16.16 -2.72 4.25
CA ARG A 166 -17.38 -2.57 3.44
C ARG A 166 -18.62 -3.07 4.17
N LEU A 167 -18.49 -4.13 4.97
CA LEU A 167 -19.54 -4.63 5.84
C LEU A 167 -19.98 -3.54 6.82
N ARG A 168 -19.05 -2.98 7.60
CA ARG A 168 -19.39 -1.95 8.61
C ARG A 168 -19.99 -0.67 8.04
N ARG A 169 -19.44 -0.17 6.93
CA ARG A 169 -19.84 1.14 6.38
C ARG A 169 -21.17 1.08 5.64
N ASN A 170 -21.40 0.04 4.85
CA ASN A 170 -22.52 0.00 3.90
C ASN A 170 -23.44 -1.20 4.12
N TYR A 171 -22.91 -2.42 4.13
CA TYR A 171 -23.73 -3.64 4.02
C TYR A 171 -24.40 -4.06 5.32
N PHE A 172 -23.86 -3.69 6.48
CA PHE A 172 -24.44 -4.04 7.78
C PHE A 172 -25.88 -3.53 7.90
N TRP A 173 -26.14 -2.32 7.42
CA TRP A 173 -27.48 -1.74 7.39
C TRP A 173 -28.42 -2.46 6.42
N ILE A 174 -27.93 -2.85 5.24
CA ILE A 174 -28.72 -3.64 4.26
C ILE A 174 -29.12 -4.98 4.88
N PHE A 175 -28.18 -5.68 5.53
CA PHE A 175 -28.44 -6.93 6.23
C PHE A 175 -29.42 -6.76 7.39
N LEU A 176 -29.31 -5.68 8.17
CA LEU A 176 -30.25 -5.39 9.26
C LEU A 176 -31.67 -5.18 8.74
N ILE A 177 -31.83 -4.42 7.66
CA ILE A 177 -33.14 -4.20 7.01
C ILE A 177 -33.70 -5.53 6.49
N LEU A 178 -32.88 -6.37 5.86
CA LEU A 178 -33.30 -7.69 5.39
C LEU A 178 -33.73 -8.61 6.53
N TYR A 179 -32.99 -8.62 7.65
CA TYR A 179 -33.35 -9.38 8.84
C TYR A 179 -34.70 -8.94 9.41
N ALA A 180 -34.84 -7.65 9.68
CA ALA A 180 -36.08 -7.08 10.22
C ALA A 180 -37.27 -7.36 9.30
N SER A 181 -37.06 -7.25 7.99
CA SER A 181 -38.07 -7.56 6.98
C SER A 181 -38.45 -9.04 6.95
N TRP A 182 -37.47 -9.95 7.09
CA TRP A 182 -37.72 -11.39 7.15
C TRP A 182 -38.55 -11.77 8.37
N VAL A 183 -38.18 -11.25 9.56
CA VAL A 183 -38.94 -11.44 10.80
C VAL A 183 -40.35 -10.87 10.65
N ALA A 184 -40.50 -9.64 10.13
CA ALA A 184 -41.79 -9.00 9.92
C ALA A 184 -42.67 -9.79 8.94
N LYS A 185 -42.11 -10.35 7.86
CA LYS A 185 -42.87 -11.14 6.88
C LYS A 185 -43.47 -12.40 7.52
N ILE A 186 -42.69 -13.13 8.31
CA ILE A 186 -43.14 -14.35 9.01
C ILE A 186 -44.17 -14.02 10.09
N TRP A 187 -43.97 -12.91 10.78
CA TRP A 187 -44.86 -12.48 11.86
C TRP A 187 -46.21 -11.99 11.34
N LEU A 188 -46.23 -11.16 10.30
CA LEU A 188 -47.45 -10.49 9.82
C LEU A 188 -48.30 -11.35 8.88
N PHE A 189 -47.69 -12.20 8.05
CA PHE A 189 -48.39 -12.91 6.98
C PHE A 189 -48.41 -14.44 7.19
N PRO A 190 -49.47 -15.14 6.74
CA PRO A 190 -50.67 -14.60 6.08
C PRO A 190 -51.65 -13.90 7.05
N ILE A 191 -51.62 -14.27 8.33
CA ILE A 191 -52.30 -13.59 9.44
C ILE A 191 -51.29 -13.35 10.56
N PRO A 192 -51.42 -12.31 11.39
CA PRO A 192 -50.48 -12.04 12.47
C PRO A 192 -50.30 -13.25 13.40
N ALA A 193 -49.05 -13.62 13.67
CA ALA A 193 -48.73 -14.76 14.52
C ALA A 193 -49.19 -14.50 15.96
N THR A 194 -49.85 -15.50 16.57
CA THR A 194 -50.41 -15.38 17.92
C THR A 194 -49.45 -15.85 19.01
N GLY A 195 -48.38 -16.56 18.65
CA GLY A 195 -47.37 -17.04 19.58
C GLY A 195 -46.05 -17.47 18.93
N MET A 196 -45.05 -17.72 19.77
CA MET A 196 -43.68 -18.05 19.33
C MET A 196 -43.61 -19.38 18.57
N THR A 197 -44.42 -20.37 18.94
CA THR A 197 -44.45 -21.69 18.29
C THR A 197 -44.91 -21.58 16.84
N GLU A 198 -45.91 -20.74 16.58
CA GLU A 198 -46.41 -20.47 15.23
C GLU A 198 -45.37 -19.73 14.38
N PHE A 199 -44.71 -18.72 14.97
CA PHE A 199 -43.59 -18.03 14.32
C PHE A 199 -42.47 -18.99 13.90
N ILE A 200 -42.05 -19.87 14.82
CA ILE A 200 -41.02 -20.88 14.56
C ILE A 200 -41.48 -21.83 13.44
N ASN A 201 -42.71 -22.31 13.47
CA ASN A 201 -43.20 -23.22 12.43
C ASN A 201 -43.25 -22.56 11.05
N ARG A 202 -43.67 -21.28 10.97
CA ARG A 202 -43.72 -20.52 9.71
C ARG A 202 -42.36 -20.17 9.13
N ALA A 203 -41.31 -20.13 9.96
CA ALA A 203 -39.95 -19.90 9.51
C ALA A 203 -39.36 -21.08 8.69
N ALA A 204 -40.06 -22.21 8.60
CA ALA A 204 -39.64 -23.34 7.78
C ALA A 204 -39.51 -22.97 6.29
N VAL A 205 -38.55 -23.59 5.60
CA VAL A 205 -38.31 -23.40 4.17
C VAL A 205 -38.11 -24.77 3.52
N GLY A 206 -39.09 -25.20 2.73
CA GLY A 206 -39.06 -26.52 2.10
C GLY A 206 -38.86 -27.63 3.15
N PRO A 207 -37.81 -28.47 3.03
CA PRO A 207 -37.54 -29.56 3.99
C PRO A 207 -36.89 -29.09 5.30
N VAL A 208 -36.46 -27.83 5.38
CA VAL A 208 -35.74 -27.30 6.55
C VAL A 208 -36.75 -26.80 7.58
N SER A 209 -36.68 -27.36 8.79
CA SER A 209 -37.54 -26.94 9.90
C SER A 209 -37.26 -25.50 10.31
N GLY A 210 -38.27 -24.78 10.78
CA GLY A 210 -38.10 -23.37 11.10
C GLY A 210 -37.22 -23.12 12.32
N GLN A 211 -37.08 -24.07 13.24
CA GLN A 211 -36.08 -24.02 14.31
C GLN A 211 -34.66 -23.97 13.74
N VAL A 212 -34.36 -24.84 12.77
CA VAL A 212 -33.06 -24.86 12.10
C VAL A 212 -32.84 -23.59 11.29
N MET A 213 -33.89 -23.08 10.61
CA MET A 213 -33.78 -21.84 9.85
C MET A 213 -33.46 -20.62 10.73
N ILE A 214 -34.13 -20.49 11.88
CA ILE A 214 -33.86 -19.42 12.84
C ILE A 214 -32.44 -19.54 13.41
N LEU A 215 -32.01 -20.77 13.75
CA LEU A 215 -30.65 -21.01 14.23
C LEU A 215 -29.59 -20.62 13.18
N LEU A 216 -29.77 -21.02 11.92
CA LEU A 216 -28.89 -20.64 10.82
C LEU A 216 -28.84 -19.13 10.62
N GLY A 217 -30.00 -18.46 10.69
CA GLY A 217 -30.08 -17.00 10.66
C GLY A 217 -29.29 -16.37 11.81
N LEU A 218 -29.49 -16.81 13.04
CA LEU A 218 -28.79 -16.30 14.22
C LEU A 218 -27.26 -16.48 14.09
N ILE A 219 -26.81 -17.66 13.68
CA ILE A 219 -25.39 -17.95 13.42
C ILE A 219 -24.85 -17.02 12.34
N PHE A 220 -25.60 -16.82 11.24
CA PHE A 220 -25.20 -15.94 10.15
C PHE A 220 -25.03 -14.48 10.63
N TYR A 221 -26.03 -13.88 11.29
CA TYR A 221 -25.94 -12.50 11.77
C TYR A 221 -24.90 -12.32 12.89
N LEU A 222 -24.73 -13.33 13.75
CA LEU A 222 -23.65 -13.35 14.74
C LEU A 222 -22.29 -13.37 14.06
N SER A 223 -22.10 -14.19 13.03
CA SER A 223 -20.86 -14.24 12.26
C SER A 223 -20.55 -12.91 11.57
N LEU A 224 -21.55 -12.24 10.99
CA LEU A 224 -21.39 -10.91 10.41
C LEU A 224 -20.96 -9.88 11.47
N THR A 225 -21.55 -9.93 12.66
CA THR A 225 -21.22 -9.03 13.76
C THR A 225 -19.81 -9.28 14.28
N ILE A 226 -19.41 -10.55 14.44
CA ILE A 226 -18.04 -10.93 14.81
C ILE A 226 -17.05 -10.43 13.76
N VAL A 227 -17.30 -10.64 12.47
CA VAL A 227 -16.44 -10.14 11.39
C VAL A 227 -16.38 -8.62 11.41
N ALA A 228 -17.52 -7.94 11.60
CA ALA A 228 -17.60 -6.49 11.67
C ALA A 228 -16.74 -5.94 12.82
N VAL A 229 -16.80 -6.53 14.01
CA VAL A 229 -16.04 -6.11 15.20
C VAL A 229 -14.56 -6.50 15.09
N ALA A 230 -14.25 -7.74 14.71
CA ALA A 230 -12.88 -8.26 14.62
C ALA A 230 -12.04 -7.49 13.59
N THR A 231 -12.67 -6.93 12.56
CA THR A 231 -11.99 -6.14 11.52
C THR A 231 -11.95 -4.63 11.82
N VAL A 232 -12.40 -4.17 12.99
CA VAL A 232 -12.30 -2.74 13.40
C VAL A 232 -10.85 -2.34 13.60
N THR A 233 -10.06 -3.20 14.22
CA THR A 233 -8.65 -2.96 14.54
C THR A 233 -7.72 -3.23 13.35
N MET A 234 -8.25 -3.70 12.22
CA MET A 234 -7.51 -3.87 10.97
C MET A 234 -7.48 -2.53 10.21
N THR A 235 -6.59 -1.64 10.66
CA THR A 235 -6.36 -0.29 10.11
C THR A 235 -4.99 -0.16 9.43
N ARG A 236 -4.46 -1.25 8.86
CA ARG A 236 -3.05 -1.31 8.43
C ARG A 236 -2.73 -0.50 7.17
N ALA A 237 -3.73 -0.02 6.45
CA ALA A 237 -3.53 0.88 5.33
C ALA A 237 -4.72 1.81 5.21
N THR A 238 -4.52 3.06 5.63
CA THR A 238 -5.57 4.08 5.60
C THR A 238 -5.25 5.04 4.45
N GLY A 239 -5.57 4.63 3.22
CA GLY A 239 -5.59 5.55 2.08
C GLY A 239 -6.52 6.75 2.28
N GLU A 240 -7.40 6.70 3.29
CA GLU A 240 -8.39 7.73 3.60
C GLU A 240 -7.94 8.75 4.66
N ILE A 241 -7.14 8.36 5.66
CA ILE A 241 -6.55 9.25 6.68
C ILE A 241 -5.30 8.55 7.24
N LEU A 242 -4.14 8.74 6.63
CA LEU A 242 -2.88 8.48 7.32
C LEU A 242 -2.60 9.70 8.22
N PRO A 243 -2.53 9.55 9.56
CA PRO A 243 -1.72 10.48 10.34
C PRO A 243 -0.33 10.51 9.70
N ARG A 244 0.29 11.71 9.65
CA ARG A 244 1.60 11.93 9.05
C ARG A 244 2.49 10.72 9.29
N PHE A 245 3.07 10.14 8.24
CA PHE A 245 4.17 9.20 8.41
C PHE A 245 5.20 9.87 9.34
N GLY A 246 5.34 9.34 10.57
CA GLY A 246 6.06 9.95 11.68
C GLY A 246 5.23 10.26 12.95
N ALA A 247 3.90 10.21 12.91
CA ALA A 247 3.04 10.47 14.08
C ALA A 247 2.24 9.26 14.58
N ASP A 248 2.00 8.21 13.78
CA ASP A 248 1.41 6.94 14.26
C ASP A 248 1.77 5.76 13.32
N SER A 249 3.05 5.45 13.20
CA SER A 249 3.36 4.02 13.29
C SER A 249 3.23 3.71 14.78
N PRO A 250 2.54 2.66 15.24
CA PRO A 250 2.63 2.29 16.64
C PRO A 250 4.06 1.76 16.84
N THR A 251 5.00 2.68 17.08
CA THR A 251 5.92 2.54 18.19
C THR A 251 5.01 2.39 19.40
N ILE A 252 4.74 1.13 19.75
CA ILE A 252 4.31 0.83 21.11
C ILE A 252 5.41 1.42 21.99
N SER A 253 5.11 2.54 22.66
CA SER A 253 5.83 2.89 23.87
C SER A 253 5.60 1.74 24.83
N VAL A 254 6.67 1.02 25.17
CA VAL A 254 6.62 -0.25 25.91
C VAL A 254 6.36 -0.04 27.41
N SER A 255 5.66 1.02 27.81
CA SER A 255 5.41 1.30 29.23
C SER A 255 4.11 0.72 29.80
N ASP A 256 3.25 0.06 29.02
CA ASP A 256 1.96 -0.46 29.52
C ASP A 256 1.52 -1.80 28.88
N ILE A 257 2.39 -2.82 28.87
CA ILE A 257 1.95 -4.20 28.60
C ILE A 257 2.41 -5.11 29.72
N ASP A 258 1.68 -5.06 30.84
CA ASP A 258 1.65 -6.17 31.77
C ASP A 258 0.40 -7.03 31.53
N LYS A 259 0.63 -8.35 31.41
CA LYS A 259 -0.28 -9.50 31.34
C LYS A 259 -0.82 -9.95 29.96
N PRO A 260 -0.45 -11.17 29.50
CA PRO A 260 -1.01 -11.78 28.30
C PRO A 260 -2.26 -12.61 28.63
N LYS A 261 -3.23 -12.66 27.69
CA LYS A 261 -4.08 -13.84 27.46
C LYS A 261 -4.81 -13.76 26.12
N GLY A 262 -4.63 -14.80 25.31
CA GLY A 262 -5.55 -15.18 24.24
C GLY A 262 -4.97 -15.14 22.83
N LEU A 263 -5.66 -15.90 21.94
CA LEU A 263 -5.53 -16.24 20.51
C LEU A 263 -5.04 -15.17 19.50
N ARG A 264 -4.55 -14.02 19.99
CA ARG A 264 -4.18 -12.79 19.28
C ARG A 264 -2.84 -12.84 18.55
N SER A 265 -1.95 -13.79 18.86
CA SER A 265 -0.60 -13.83 18.25
C SER A 265 -0.55 -14.44 16.85
N TRP A 266 -1.63 -15.09 16.38
CA TRP A 266 -1.57 -15.86 15.13
C TRP A 266 -1.79 -15.02 13.86
N PHE A 267 -2.35 -13.81 13.95
CA PHE A 267 -2.83 -13.06 12.78
C PHE A 267 -1.99 -11.82 12.41
N THR A 268 -0.84 -11.60 13.04
CA THR A 268 0.03 -10.46 12.74
C THR A 268 1.09 -10.81 11.70
N HIS A 269 0.76 -10.78 10.41
CA HIS A 269 1.79 -10.76 9.37
C HIS A 269 2.38 -9.34 9.26
N ARG A 270 3.42 -9.03 10.04
CA ARG A 270 4.25 -7.83 9.85
C ARG A 270 4.97 -7.98 8.50
N ARG A 271 4.68 -7.11 7.52
CA ARG A 271 5.56 -6.94 6.35
C ARG A 271 6.84 -6.25 6.85
N ARG A 272 7.83 -7.07 7.24
CA ARG A 272 9.20 -6.60 7.50
C ARG A 272 9.79 -6.12 6.18
N ARG A 273 10.47 -4.97 6.19
CA ARG A 273 11.37 -4.58 5.09
C ARG A 273 12.35 -5.74 4.89
N ARG A 274 12.51 -6.23 3.66
CA ARG A 274 13.44 -7.33 3.40
C ARG A 274 14.86 -6.84 3.66
N GLN A 275 15.45 -7.35 4.73
CA GLN A 275 16.81 -7.06 5.14
C GLN A 275 17.77 -8.00 4.40
N LEU A 276 18.90 -7.46 3.97
CA LEU A 276 19.92 -8.17 3.22
C LEU A 276 21.26 -8.07 3.94
N LEU A 277 22.03 -9.14 3.87
CA LEU A 277 23.43 -9.18 4.24
C LEU A 277 24.25 -9.21 2.95
N ALA A 278 25.18 -8.28 2.79
CA ALA A 278 26.17 -8.31 1.72
C ALA A 278 27.53 -8.76 2.25
N LEU A 279 28.14 -9.69 1.52
CA LEU A 279 29.54 -10.08 1.68
C LEU A 279 30.30 -9.58 0.45
N ILE A 280 31.29 -8.72 0.66
CA ILE A 280 32.05 -8.06 -0.40
C ILE A 280 33.49 -8.55 -0.30
N ILE A 281 33.97 -9.21 -1.34
CA ILE A 281 35.34 -9.69 -1.45
C ILE A 281 36.05 -8.80 -2.46
N THR A 282 37.05 -8.06 -2.00
CA THR A 282 37.76 -7.05 -2.79
C THR A 282 39.25 -7.06 -2.47
N GLY A 283 40.08 -6.64 -3.43
CA GLY A 283 41.50 -6.39 -3.20
C GLY A 283 41.78 -5.02 -2.58
N ASN A 284 40.81 -4.10 -2.60
CA ASN A 284 40.95 -2.71 -2.18
C ASN A 284 39.98 -2.36 -1.04
N VAL A 285 40.23 -2.96 0.12
CA VAL A 285 39.33 -2.92 1.29
C VAL A 285 39.11 -1.50 1.80
N ASP A 286 40.16 -0.68 1.87
CA ASP A 286 40.11 0.65 2.45
C ASP A 286 39.29 1.64 1.62
N ALA A 287 39.48 1.61 0.28
CA ALA A 287 38.74 2.50 -0.62
C ALA A 287 37.25 2.14 -0.62
N VAL A 288 36.94 0.83 -0.74
CA VAL A 288 35.56 0.34 -0.74
C VAL A 288 34.86 0.61 0.59
N SER A 289 35.54 0.39 1.72
CA SER A 289 34.98 0.66 3.05
C SER A 289 34.64 2.14 3.26
N LYS A 290 35.57 3.04 2.93
CA LYS A 290 35.35 4.50 3.01
C LYS A 290 34.19 4.93 2.12
N ARG A 291 34.08 4.35 0.92
CA ARG A 291 33.01 4.66 -0.02
C ARG A 291 31.65 4.23 0.49
N ILE A 292 31.54 3.03 1.07
CA ILE A 292 30.29 2.52 1.64
C ILE A 292 29.84 3.39 2.80
N LEU A 293 30.77 3.80 3.67
CA LEU A 293 30.48 4.71 4.78
C LEU A 293 30.00 6.08 4.30
N ALA A 294 30.62 6.63 3.24
CA ALA A 294 30.27 7.95 2.71
C ALA A 294 28.96 7.96 1.91
N ASP A 295 28.78 6.99 1.00
CA ASP A 295 27.66 6.99 0.05
C ASP A 295 26.38 6.37 0.66
N LEU A 296 26.52 5.40 1.56
CA LEU A 296 25.37 4.68 2.14
C LEU A 296 25.14 4.98 3.62
N GLY A 297 26.11 5.58 4.33
CA GLY A 297 26.02 5.79 5.78
C GLY A 297 25.92 4.48 6.59
N ARG A 298 26.34 3.35 6.00
CA ARG A 298 26.23 2.02 6.60
C ARG A 298 27.57 1.56 7.16
N GLY A 299 27.52 0.99 8.37
CA GLY A 299 28.65 0.34 9.00
C GLY A 299 29.06 -0.92 8.22
N VAL A 300 30.36 -1.09 8.06
CA VAL A 300 30.97 -2.26 7.39
C VAL A 300 31.95 -2.91 8.36
N THR A 301 31.89 -4.22 8.49
CA THR A 301 32.79 -5.00 9.34
C THR A 301 33.76 -5.80 8.49
N ALA A 302 35.04 -5.76 8.82
CA ALA A 302 36.06 -6.58 8.17
C ALA A 302 36.10 -7.97 8.82
N LEU A 303 36.00 -9.02 8.00
CA LEU A 303 36.22 -10.42 8.39
C LEU A 303 37.46 -10.94 7.67
N GLU A 304 38.45 -11.40 8.42
CA GLU A 304 39.64 -12.01 7.85
C GLU A 304 39.36 -13.44 7.41
N GLY A 305 39.82 -13.79 6.20
CA GLY A 305 39.71 -15.13 5.64
C GLY A 305 40.94 -15.51 4.83
N LYS A 306 41.04 -16.78 4.44
CA LYS A 306 42.11 -17.28 3.56
C LYS A 306 41.49 -17.85 2.30
N GLY A 307 41.90 -17.34 1.15
CA GLY A 307 41.48 -17.88 -0.14
C GLY A 307 42.08 -19.26 -0.34
N MET A 308 41.26 -20.31 -0.40
CA MET A 308 41.77 -21.68 -0.53
C MET A 308 42.36 -21.98 -1.92
N TYR A 309 41.95 -21.24 -2.95
CA TYR A 309 42.53 -21.37 -4.29
C TYR A 309 43.87 -20.63 -4.44
N THR A 310 43.97 -19.43 -3.87
CA THR A 310 45.16 -18.56 -3.99
C THR A 310 46.16 -18.73 -2.85
N GLY A 311 45.76 -19.35 -1.74
CA GLY A 311 46.58 -19.48 -0.52
C GLY A 311 46.77 -18.16 0.26
N THR A 312 46.26 -17.04 -0.25
CA THR A 312 46.47 -15.70 0.31
C THR A 312 45.42 -15.34 1.35
N SER A 313 45.85 -14.63 2.41
CA SER A 313 44.93 -13.96 3.33
C SER A 313 44.16 -12.86 2.58
N ARG A 314 42.85 -12.79 2.78
CA ARG A 314 41.95 -11.81 2.17
C ARG A 314 40.92 -11.36 3.19
N THR A 315 40.64 -10.07 3.18
CA THR A 315 39.60 -9.47 4.03
C THR A 315 38.29 -9.42 3.26
N VAL A 316 37.22 -9.90 3.88
CA VAL A 316 35.85 -9.85 3.38
C VAL A 316 35.10 -8.77 4.16
N LEU A 317 34.48 -7.82 3.48
CA LEU A 317 33.63 -6.82 4.12
C LEU A 317 32.20 -7.36 4.27
N ILE A 318 31.65 -7.25 5.47
CA ILE A 318 30.27 -7.60 5.79
C ILE A 318 29.49 -6.31 6.01
N CYS A 319 28.38 -6.17 5.30
CA CYS A 319 27.49 -5.03 5.41
C CYS A 319 26.06 -5.52 5.58
N ALA A 320 25.34 -4.94 6.54
CA ALA A 320 23.89 -5.09 6.67
C ALA A 320 23.22 -3.93 5.93
N LEU A 321 22.21 -4.22 5.13
CA LEU A 321 21.56 -3.24 4.28
C LEU A 321 20.11 -3.62 3.93
N THR A 322 19.36 -2.67 3.38
CA THR A 322 18.04 -2.92 2.81
C THR A 322 18.13 -3.37 1.34
N MET A 323 17.00 -3.82 0.77
CA MET A 323 16.92 -4.20 -0.64
C MET A 323 17.32 -3.07 -1.61
N THR A 324 17.12 -1.82 -1.22
CA THR A 324 17.32 -0.64 -2.07
C THR A 324 18.71 -0.07 -1.96
N GLU A 325 19.30 -0.14 -0.77
CA GLU A 325 20.72 0.11 -0.55
C GLU A 325 21.61 -0.88 -1.32
N ALA A 326 21.12 -2.08 -1.64
CA ALA A 326 21.91 -3.10 -2.35
C ALA A 326 22.32 -2.68 -3.76
N HIS A 327 21.50 -1.85 -4.42
CA HIS A 327 21.86 -1.33 -5.74
C HIS A 327 22.98 -0.30 -5.64
N ASN A 328 22.87 0.62 -4.69
CA ASN A 328 23.89 1.63 -4.43
C ASN A 328 25.21 1.01 -3.98
N LEU A 329 25.14 -0.04 -3.17
CA LEU A 329 26.31 -0.81 -2.74
C LEU A 329 27.05 -1.42 -3.93
N LYS A 330 26.33 -2.10 -4.84
CA LYS A 330 26.94 -2.69 -6.04
C LYS A 330 27.60 -1.64 -6.92
N ASN A 331 26.95 -0.48 -7.10
CA ASN A 331 27.50 0.61 -7.88
C ASN A 331 28.74 1.24 -7.24
N ALA A 332 28.73 1.41 -5.91
CA ALA A 332 29.88 1.93 -5.15
C ALA A 332 31.08 0.97 -5.24
N VAL A 333 30.85 -0.33 -5.02
CA VAL A 333 31.91 -1.36 -5.13
C VAL A 333 32.47 -1.44 -6.55
N ALA A 334 31.62 -1.47 -7.57
CA ALA A 334 32.07 -1.59 -8.96
C ALA A 334 32.89 -0.39 -9.46
N LYS A 335 32.69 0.80 -8.88
CA LYS A 335 33.48 2.00 -9.20
C LYS A 335 34.90 1.94 -8.64
N GLU A 336 35.04 1.42 -7.41
CA GLU A 336 36.33 1.39 -6.71
C GLU A 336 37.15 0.13 -7.05
N ASP A 337 36.49 -1.03 -7.19
CA ASP A 337 37.12 -2.30 -7.55
C ASP A 337 36.23 -3.09 -8.54
N PRO A 338 36.47 -2.99 -9.85
CA PRO A 338 35.73 -3.74 -10.86
C PRO A 338 35.94 -5.27 -10.79
N GLN A 339 36.98 -5.74 -10.11
CA GLN A 339 37.29 -7.16 -9.94
C GLN A 339 36.72 -7.72 -8.62
N ALA A 340 36.10 -6.87 -7.79
CA ALA A 340 35.43 -7.31 -6.58
C ALA A 340 34.19 -8.15 -6.89
N PHE A 341 33.88 -9.08 -5.99
CA PHE A 341 32.63 -9.84 -6.06
C PHE A 341 31.79 -9.62 -4.81
N VAL A 342 30.49 -9.44 -5.02
CA VAL A 342 29.51 -9.12 -3.96
C VAL A 342 28.46 -10.22 -3.92
N ILE A 343 28.35 -10.90 -2.78
CA ILE A 343 27.24 -11.81 -2.46
C ILE A 343 26.20 -11.01 -1.71
N VAL A 344 24.93 -11.18 -2.07
CA VAL A 344 23.80 -10.61 -1.33
C VAL A 344 22.89 -11.76 -0.90
N SER A 345 22.68 -11.92 0.40
CA SER A 345 21.86 -12.97 0.98
C SER A 345 20.74 -12.36 1.82
N PRO A 346 19.51 -12.93 1.78
CA PRO A 346 18.44 -12.47 2.64
C PRO A 346 18.74 -12.79 4.11
N ALA A 347 18.58 -11.80 4.99
CA ALA A 347 18.67 -11.99 6.43
C ALA A 347 17.27 -12.24 7.00
N GLN A 348 17.15 -13.16 7.96
CA GLN A 348 15.89 -13.39 8.67
C GLN A 348 15.50 -12.18 9.54
N GLU A 349 16.50 -11.63 10.24
CA GLU A 349 16.37 -10.46 11.11
C GLU A 349 17.74 -9.81 11.34
N ILE A 350 17.78 -8.48 11.30
CA ILE A 350 18.92 -7.63 11.61
C ILE A 350 18.45 -6.63 12.67
N LEU A 351 19.14 -6.66 13.82
CA LEU A 351 18.91 -5.78 14.95
C LEU A 351 20.15 -4.91 15.18
N GLY A 352 19.96 -3.68 15.60
CA GLY A 352 20.99 -2.69 15.82
C GLY A 352 20.66 -1.31 15.23
N ARG A 353 21.54 -0.35 15.47
CA ARG A 353 21.39 1.04 15.04
C ARG A 353 21.27 1.12 13.51
N GLY A 354 20.22 1.79 13.02
CA GLY A 354 19.88 1.85 11.60
C GLY A 354 19.00 0.69 11.11
N PHE A 355 18.62 -0.23 11.99
CA PHE A 355 17.62 -1.28 11.83
C PHE A 355 16.70 -1.29 13.07
N ASN A 356 16.07 -2.42 13.40
CA ASN A 356 15.30 -2.56 14.64
C ASN A 356 16.25 -2.53 15.86
N PRO A 357 15.90 -1.89 16.99
CA PRO A 357 16.74 -1.88 18.18
C PRO A 357 17.02 -3.30 18.74
N LEU A 358 18.13 -3.45 19.48
CA LEU A 358 18.53 -4.71 20.13
C LEU A 358 17.77 -4.96 21.44
N ASP A 359 17.46 -3.89 22.18
CA ASP A 359 16.75 -3.97 23.47
C ASP A 359 15.33 -3.39 23.34
N GLU A 360 14.35 -4.19 23.73
CA GLU A 360 13.05 -3.73 24.24
C GLU A 360 13.17 -3.85 25.78
N ASP A 361 13.47 -2.72 26.44
CA ASP A 361 13.53 -2.50 27.90
C ASP A 361 14.65 -3.21 28.69
N GLY A 362 15.62 -2.40 29.13
CA GLY A 362 16.62 -2.76 30.13
C GLY A 362 16.84 -1.59 31.10
N GLU A 363 15.88 -1.40 32.02
CA GLU A 363 16.07 -1.09 33.46
C GLU A 363 14.72 -1.01 34.17
#